data_AF-A0A182YCY2-F1
#
_entry.id   AF-A0A182YCY2-F1
#
_cell.length_a   1.000
_cell.length_b   1.000
_cell.length_c   1.000
_cell.angle_alpha   90.00
_cell.angle_beta   90.00
_cell.angle_gamma   90.00
#
_symmetry.space_group_name_H-M   'P 1'
#
loop_
_entity.id
_entity.type
_entity.pdbx_description
1 polymer ?
#
loop_
_entity_poly.entity_id
_entity_poly.type
_entity_poly.pdbx_seq_one_letter_code
_entity_poly.pdbx_strand_id
1 'polypeptide(L)'
;MGQDSELIDYESVQGQEMYRFKYETSDGQFREEVGMLVNVGTPEQELMVMGQYGFKSKDGGTMVMVMYTSGKKGYRARTVTRNSRDADLRNKAFLSLLMG
;
A
#
# COMPACT_ATOMS: atom_id res chain seq x y z
N MET A 1 13.51 15.17 -19.63
CA MET A 1 12.92 15.83 -18.45
C MET A 1 12.11 14.77 -17.72
N GLY A 2 12.55 14.34 -16.53
CA GLY A 2 11.68 13.52 -15.69
C GLY A 2 10.49 14.38 -15.28
N GLN A 3 9.27 13.86 -15.38
CA GLN A 3 8.15 14.51 -14.69
C GLN A 3 8.44 14.44 -13.20
N ASP A 4 8.52 15.59 -12.55
CA ASP A 4 8.49 15.62 -11.10
C ASP A 4 7.13 15.06 -10.66
N SER A 5 7.16 14.02 -9.81
CA SER A 5 5.94 13.45 -9.25
C SER A 5 5.54 14.20 -7.98
N GLU A 6 4.25 14.47 -7.84
CA GLU A 6 3.67 15.22 -6.74
C GLU A 6 3.01 14.27 -5.74
N LEU A 7 3.04 14.60 -4.46
CA LEU A 7 2.32 13.89 -3.42
C LEU A 7 0.82 14.25 -3.51
N ILE A 8 -0.03 13.26 -3.76
CA ILE A 8 -1.50 13.41 -3.86
C ILE A 8 -2.17 13.14 -2.51
N ASP A 9 -1.74 12.09 -1.82
CA ASP A 9 -2.33 11.67 -0.56
C ASP A 9 -1.23 11.26 0.42
N TYR A 10 -1.47 11.50 1.70
CA TYR A 10 -0.56 11.15 2.79
C TYR A 10 -1.31 11.01 4.11
N GLU A 11 -1.08 9.87 4.77
CA GLU A 11 -1.58 9.61 6.12
C GLU A 11 -0.46 9.01 6.97
N SER A 12 -0.33 9.51 8.20
CA SER A 12 0.57 8.93 9.20
C SER A 12 -0.07 9.06 10.57
N VAL A 13 -0.63 7.97 11.06
CA VAL A 13 -1.27 7.87 12.37
C VAL A 13 -0.43 6.97 13.26
N GLN A 14 -0.14 7.44 14.47
CA GLN A 14 0.53 6.66 15.50
C GLN A 14 -0.38 6.53 16.71
N GLY A 15 -0.59 5.30 17.14
CA GLY A 15 -1.20 4.94 18.42
C GLY A 15 -0.18 4.26 19.33
N GLN A 16 -0.60 3.95 20.56
CA GLN A 16 0.26 3.31 21.54
C GLN A 16 0.77 1.92 21.10
N GLU A 17 -0.09 1.15 20.42
CA GLU A 17 0.18 -0.25 20.01
C GLU A 17 0.07 -0.45 18.50
N MET A 18 -0.10 0.63 17.73
CA MET A 18 -0.29 0.52 16.29
C MET A 18 0.20 1.76 15.55
N TYR A 19 0.45 1.61 14.27
CA TYR A 19 0.58 2.73 13.34
C TYR A 19 -0.15 2.43 12.02
N ARG A 20 -0.57 3.48 11.33
CA ARG A 20 -1.07 3.44 9.97
C ARG A 20 -0.30 4.45 9.14
N PHE A 21 0.14 4.03 7.98
CA PHE A 21 0.88 4.84 7.04
C PHE A 21 0.33 4.66 5.63
N LYS A 22 0.14 5.77 4.91
CA LYS A 22 -0.32 5.78 3.52
C LYS A 22 0.35 6.91 2.76
N TYR A 23 0.68 6.68 1.50
CA TYR A 23 0.88 7.75 0.53
C TYR A 23 0.43 7.35 -0.88
N GLU A 24 0.15 8.37 -1.69
CA GLU A 24 -0.08 8.24 -3.13
C GLU A 24 0.58 9.42 -3.86
N THR A 25 1.10 9.17 -5.06
CA THR A 25 1.80 10.18 -5.88
C THR A 25 1.20 10.26 -7.28
N SER A 26 1.40 11.38 -7.96
CA SER A 26 0.77 11.69 -9.25
C SER A 26 1.19 10.79 -10.40
N ASP A 27 2.30 10.06 -10.26
CA ASP A 27 2.73 9.05 -11.23
C ASP A 27 2.10 7.66 -10.98
N GLY A 28 1.24 7.55 -9.95
CA GLY A 28 0.53 6.32 -9.59
C GLY A 28 1.30 5.38 -8.66
N GLN A 29 2.45 5.81 -8.10
CA GLN A 29 3.05 5.07 -6.99
C GLN A 29 2.24 5.28 -5.70
N PHE A 30 2.07 4.20 -4.93
CA PHE A 30 1.39 4.27 -3.65
C PHE A 30 1.96 3.26 -2.66
N ARG A 31 1.72 3.50 -1.37
CA ARG A 31 1.92 2.52 -0.29
C ARG A 31 0.84 2.69 0.76
N GLU A 32 0.37 1.58 1.30
CA GLU A 32 -0.46 1.52 2.51
C GLU A 32 0.09 0.45 3.43
N GLU A 33 0.27 0.78 4.70
CA GLU A 33 0.82 -0.12 5.72
C GLU A 33 0.17 0.11 7.07
N VAL A 34 -0.07 -0.99 7.79
CA VAL A 34 -0.46 -1.00 9.18
C VAL A 34 0.50 -1.89 9.95
N GLY A 35 1.01 -1.39 11.08
CA GLY A 35 1.70 -2.19 12.06
C GLY A 35 0.94 -2.21 13.38
N MET A 36 0.92 -3.36 14.05
CA MET A 36 0.22 -3.58 15.31
C MET A 36 1.08 -4.44 16.23
N LEU A 37 1.27 -4.01 17.48
CA LEU A 37 1.71 -4.90 18.54
C LEU A 37 0.57 -5.86 18.87
N VAL A 38 0.84 -7.16 18.82
CA VAL A 38 -0.12 -8.21 19.20
C VAL A 38 0.43 -8.98 20.39
N ASN A 39 -0.46 -9.57 21.20
CA ASN A 39 -0.13 -10.26 22.45
C ASN A 39 0.65 -9.38 23.44
N VAL A 40 0.26 -8.11 23.57
CA VAL A 40 0.94 -7.15 24.45
C VAL A 40 0.90 -7.65 25.90
N GLY A 41 2.06 -7.58 26.57
CA GLY A 41 2.20 -8.00 27.96
C GLY A 41 2.46 -9.50 28.15
N THR A 42 2.64 -10.29 27.08
CA THR A 42 3.02 -11.71 27.16
C THR A 42 4.39 -11.96 26.52
N PRO A 43 5.07 -13.10 26.82
CA PRO A 43 6.28 -13.52 26.08
C PRO A 43 6.06 -13.66 24.57
N GLU A 44 4.79 -13.78 24.16
CA GLU A 44 4.35 -13.91 22.79
C GLU A 44 4.15 -12.56 22.10
N GLN A 45 4.42 -11.43 22.76
CA GLN A 45 4.36 -10.10 22.17
C GLN A 45 5.18 -10.03 20.87
N GLU A 46 4.60 -9.45 19.82
CA GLU A 46 5.26 -9.22 18.54
C GLU A 46 4.70 -8.02 17.81
N LEU A 47 5.50 -7.41 16.93
CA LEU A 47 5.03 -6.46 15.95
C LEU A 47 4.59 -7.22 14.69
N MET A 48 3.30 -7.19 14.39
CA MET A 48 2.76 -7.65 13.12
C MET A 48 2.66 -6.46 12.16
N VAL A 49 3.18 -6.62 10.94
CA VAL A 49 3.07 -5.60 9.88
C VAL A 49 2.35 -6.22 8.70
N MET A 50 1.41 -5.48 8.12
CA MET A 50 0.79 -5.82 6.84
C MET A 50 0.70 -4.58 5.97
N GLY A 51 0.92 -4.74 4.69
CA GLY A 51 0.85 -3.62 3.78
C GLY A 51 0.90 -4.02 2.32
N GLN A 52 0.81 -3.01 1.49
CA GLN A 52 0.98 -3.12 0.06
C GLN A 52 1.62 -1.86 -0.49
N TYR A 53 2.41 -2.02 -1.54
CA TYR A 53 2.84 -0.90 -2.37
C TYR A 53 2.65 -1.26 -3.83
N GLY A 54 2.51 -0.24 -4.67
CA GLY A 54 2.40 -0.45 -6.11
C GLY A 54 2.97 0.70 -6.91
N PHE A 55 3.27 0.39 -8.17
CA PHE A 55 3.87 1.32 -9.13
C PHE A 55 3.58 0.87 -10.56
N LYS A 56 3.59 1.84 -11.49
CA LYS A 56 3.54 1.55 -12.92
C LYS A 56 4.95 1.19 -13.42
N SER A 57 5.06 0.18 -14.27
CA SER A 57 6.30 -0.19 -14.96
C SER A 57 6.81 0.99 -15.80
N LYS A 58 8.10 0.98 -16.15
CA LYS A 58 8.73 2.06 -16.93
C LYS A 58 8.04 2.34 -18.27
N ASP A 59 7.43 1.32 -18.88
CA ASP A 59 6.66 1.42 -20.12
C ASP A 59 5.20 1.87 -19.91
N GLY A 60 4.79 2.08 -18.66
CA GLY A 60 3.44 2.48 -18.26
C GLY A 60 2.37 1.43 -18.49
N GLY A 61 2.70 0.26 -19.06
CA GLY A 61 1.75 -0.76 -19.50
C GLY A 61 1.35 -1.77 -18.42
N THR A 62 2.15 -1.88 -17.37
CA THR A 62 1.95 -2.85 -16.29
C THR A 62 1.88 -2.14 -14.95
N MET A 63 0.83 -2.44 -14.19
CA MET A 63 0.75 -2.11 -12.78
C MET A 63 1.34 -3.26 -11.98
N VAL A 64 2.35 -2.97 -11.15
CA VAL A 64 2.95 -3.92 -10.21
C VAL A 64 2.44 -3.58 -8.82
N MET A 65 1.94 -4.58 -8.09
CA MET A 65 1.53 -4.45 -6.70
C MET A 65 2.18 -5.56 -5.89
N VAL A 66 2.77 -5.21 -4.75
CA VAL A 66 3.37 -6.15 -3.80
C VAL A 66 2.61 -6.04 -2.50
N MET A 67 1.99 -7.14 -2.09
CA MET A 67 1.32 -7.28 -0.79
C MET A 67 2.25 -8.05 0.13
N TYR A 68 2.41 -7.61 1.37
CA TYR A 68 3.34 -8.21 2.31
C TYR A 68 2.80 -8.29 3.74
N THR A 69 3.31 -9.27 4.47
CA THR A 69 3.14 -9.41 5.91
C THR A 69 4.47 -9.72 6.59
N SER A 70 4.64 -9.24 7.82
CA SER A 70 5.81 -9.50 8.67
C SER A 70 5.36 -9.74 10.12
N GLY A 71 6.15 -10.52 10.85
CA GLY A 71 5.92 -10.92 12.24
C GLY A 71 6.87 -12.06 12.61
N LYS A 72 6.57 -12.82 13.66
CA LYS A 72 7.37 -13.94 14.19
C LYS A 72 7.62 -15.05 13.18
N LYS A 73 6.70 -15.24 12.24
CA LYS A 73 6.85 -16.23 11.17
C LYS A 73 7.75 -15.74 10.02
N GLY A 74 8.34 -14.54 10.13
CA GLY A 74 9.14 -13.90 9.10
C GLY A 74 8.32 -13.19 8.02
N TYR A 75 9.03 -12.50 7.13
CA TYR A 75 8.46 -11.74 6.02
C TYR A 75 7.90 -12.64 4.92
N ARG A 76 6.71 -12.32 4.42
CA ARG A 76 6.08 -12.98 3.27
C ARG A 76 5.54 -11.92 2.34
N ALA A 77 5.82 -12.06 1.05
CA ALA A 77 5.31 -11.17 0.03
C ALA A 77 4.71 -11.93 -1.14
N ARG A 78 3.71 -11.32 -1.77
CA ARG A 78 3.13 -11.76 -3.02
C ARG A 78 3.06 -10.58 -3.98
N THR A 79 3.52 -10.81 -5.20
CA THR A 79 3.42 -9.83 -6.29
C THR A 79 2.24 -10.16 -7.19
N VAL A 80 1.50 -9.13 -7.58
CA VAL A 80 0.44 -9.20 -8.60
C VAL A 80 0.77 -8.17 -9.67
N THR A 81 0.76 -8.60 -10.94
CA THR A 81 0.92 -7.73 -12.10
C THR A 81 -0.37 -7.67 -12.89
N ARG A 82 -0.79 -6.48 -13.32
CA ARG A 82 -1.98 -6.27 -14.16
C ARG A 82 -1.70 -5.29 -15.28
N ASN A 83 -2.48 -5.33 -16.36
CA ASN A 83 -2.45 -4.26 -17.36
C ASN A 83 -2.90 -2.94 -16.70
N SER A 84 -2.15 -1.86 -16.91
CA SER A 84 -2.39 -0.57 -16.25
C SER A 84 -3.69 0.11 -16.71
N ARG A 85 -4.10 -0.08 -17.97
CA ARG A 85 -5.36 0.47 -18.49
C ARG A 85 -6.57 -0.11 -17.76
N ASP A 86 -6.55 -1.41 -17.49
CA ASP A 86 -7.62 -2.10 -16.78
C ASP A 86 -7.69 -1.69 -15.29
N ALA A 87 -6.54 -1.41 -14.69
CA ALA A 87 -6.46 -0.92 -13.31
C ALA A 87 -7.01 0.51 -13.18
N ASP A 88 -6.61 1.41 -14.07
CA ASP A 88 -7.05 2.80 -14.08
C ASP A 88 -8.58 2.91 -14.31
N LEU A 89 -9.16 2.07 -15.20
CA LEU A 89 -10.61 2.03 -15.44
C LEU A 89 -11.40 1.56 -14.21
N ARG A 90 -10.90 0.57 -13.46
CA ARG A 90 -11.56 0.07 -12.25
C ARG A 90 -11.54 1.10 -11.13
N ASN A 91 -10.42 1.81 -10.95
CA ASN A 91 -10.32 2.87 -9.94
C ASN A 91 -11.31 4.01 -10.24
N LYS A 92 -11.43 4.43 -11.50
CA LYS A 92 -12.42 5.44 -11.92
C LYS A 92 -13.86 4.99 -11.67
N ALA A 93 -14.18 3.73 -11.98
CA ALA A 93 -15.51 3.18 -11.72
C ALA A 93 -15.84 3.12 -10.22
N PHE A 94 -14.90 2.71 -9.37
CA PHE A 94 -15.09 2.68 -7.92
C PHE A 94 -15.32 4.09 -7.33
N LEU A 95 -14.51 5.06 -7.73
CA LEU A 95 -14.68 6.46 -7.30
C LEU A 95 -16.04 7.03 -7.72
N SER A 96 -16.51 6.73 -8.94
CA SER A 96 -17.81 7.19 -9.41
C SER A 96 -19.00 6.62 -8.61
N LEU A 97 -18.85 5.43 -8.03
CA LEU A 97 -19.88 4.80 -7.19
C LEU A 97 -19.90 5.38 -5.76
N LEU A 98 -18.79 5.93 -5.27
CA LEU A 98 -18.71 6.52 -3.92
C LEU A 98 -19.22 7.97 -3.88
N MET A 99 -19.29 8.64 -5.04
CA MET A 99 -19.69 10.04 -5.18
C MET A 99 -21.15 10.24 -5.63
N GLY A 100 -21.94 9.16 -5.75
CA GLY A 100 -23.38 9.20 -6.03
C GLY A 100 -24.18 8.69 -4.84
#